data_AF-A0A1V5H1Y4-F1
#
_entry.id   AF-A0A1V5H1Y4-F1
#
_cell.length_a   1.000
_cell.length_b   1.000
_cell.length_c   1.000
_cell.angle_alpha   90.00
_cell.angle_beta   90.00
_cell.angle_gamma   90.00
#
_symmetry.space_group_name_H-M   'P 1'
#
loop_
_entity.id
_entity.type
_entity.pdbx_description
1 polymer ?
#
loop_
_entity_poly.entity_id
_entity_poly.type
_entity_poly.pdbx_seq_one_letter_code
_entity_poly.pdbx_strand_id
1 'polypeptide(L)'
;MKEFVVSLAVAAVALAGAVGVSAQTPEQSLAFAEQLYQEGEDQLALLEFKRCAYMHPHSPQAPEALYCAGIICLTERQSFPQAQAALDRVVREYPHSPTAAKAREVRAFLDAGYDHDGQPVIAFVRAQNAENRHAYADAAAQYLGLAEKWPSAKLAVPALLAGCRLQIEELRQAEAAQKNLRQLSGRRLAPEHAAEALYYDARATDVLSGGGREARDAYRKAVAAAPDAPWAAQARERADEIEKDRMTPRRRRVFGGDARRPPPPRHGHAAPAFARQYDTQHVRPFNLLAEGYDENKVYVERIEIAVDASPEQVVATLEDALAKLVEEPPDAFEAARVEAYYNFPISRAGIVTWKPGDKPAYQIQKRRTQDVLKDSLFNILKSR
;
A
#
# COMPACT_ATOMS: atom_id res chain seq x y z
N MET A 1 19.13 -6.69 48.98
CA MET A 1 18.39 -5.42 49.09
C MET A 1 18.06 -4.75 47.74
N LYS A 2 18.32 -5.37 46.57
CA LYS A 2 17.94 -4.82 45.25
C LYS A 2 16.79 -5.56 44.55
N GLU A 3 16.34 -6.70 45.08
CA GLU A 3 15.25 -7.49 44.49
C GLU A 3 13.84 -7.11 44.99
N PHE A 4 13.73 -6.29 46.03
CA PHE A 4 12.43 -5.90 46.61
C PHE A 4 11.82 -4.63 46.00
N VAL A 5 12.60 -3.85 45.23
CA VAL A 5 12.13 -2.56 44.67
C VAL A 5 11.38 -2.76 43.34
N VAL A 6 11.64 -3.85 42.61
CA VAL A 6 10.97 -4.13 41.34
C VAL A 6 9.52 -4.62 41.52
N SER A 7 9.20 -5.24 42.67
CA SER A 7 7.82 -5.69 42.95
C SER A 7 6.85 -4.55 43.29
N LEU A 8 7.32 -3.38 43.75
CA LEU A 8 6.43 -2.26 44.10
C LEU A 8 6.00 -1.43 42.88
N ALA A 9 6.80 -1.40 41.80
CA ALA A 9 6.46 -0.65 40.58
C ALA A 9 5.35 -1.34 39.76
N VAL A 10 5.30 -2.67 39.76
CA VAL A 10 4.24 -3.44 39.09
C VAL A 10 2.91 -3.36 39.85
N ALA A 11 2.96 -3.20 41.19
CA ALA A 11 1.75 -3.01 42.00
C ALA A 11 1.16 -1.59 41.91
N ALA A 12 1.97 -0.56 41.61
CA ALA A 12 1.51 0.82 41.53
C ALA A 12 0.72 1.13 40.24
N VAL A 13 0.96 0.41 39.14
CA VAL A 13 0.13 0.51 37.92
C VAL A 13 -1.19 -0.25 38.08
N ALA A 14 -1.27 -1.21 39.01
CA ALA A 14 -2.49 -1.96 39.29
C ALA A 14 -3.47 -1.23 40.24
N LEU A 15 -3.03 -0.22 41.02
CA LEU A 15 -3.88 0.46 42.01
C LEU A 15 -4.33 1.89 41.66
N ALA A 16 -3.83 2.50 40.58
CA ALA A 16 -4.31 3.81 40.12
C ALA A 16 -5.55 3.73 39.19
N GLY A 17 -6.06 2.53 38.90
CA GLY A 17 -7.21 2.31 38.00
C GLY A 17 -8.58 2.17 38.68
N ALA A 18 -8.67 2.37 40.00
CA ALA A 18 -9.91 2.14 40.75
C ALA A 18 -10.82 3.37 40.88
N VAL A 19 -10.44 4.53 40.33
CA VAL A 19 -11.23 5.77 40.43
C VAL A 19 -11.63 6.22 39.03
N GLY A 20 -12.78 5.71 38.58
CA GLY A 20 -13.40 6.09 37.31
C GLY A 20 -13.40 4.99 36.26
N VAL A 21 -13.96 3.82 36.58
CA VAL A 21 -14.54 2.94 35.56
C VAL A 21 -15.79 3.64 35.01
N SER A 22 -15.61 4.76 34.31
CA SER A 22 -16.57 5.09 33.27
C SER A 22 -16.47 3.92 32.31
N ALA A 23 -17.54 3.13 32.16
CA ALA A 23 -17.59 2.03 31.22
C ALA A 23 -17.10 2.57 29.86
N GLN A 24 -15.86 2.24 29.49
CA GLN A 24 -15.31 2.68 28.22
C GLN A 24 -16.26 2.17 27.14
N THR A 25 -16.63 3.06 26.22
CA THR A 25 -17.45 2.64 25.08
C THR A 25 -16.66 1.63 24.24
N PRO A 26 -17.31 0.70 23.53
CA PRO A 26 -16.61 -0.24 22.66
C PRO A 26 -15.67 0.46 21.67
N GLU A 27 -16.08 1.63 21.16
CA GLU A 27 -15.29 2.49 20.27
C GLU A 27 -14.00 2.99 20.95
N GLN A 28 -14.10 3.47 22.19
CA GLN A 28 -12.93 3.93 22.96
C GLN A 28 -12.00 2.78 23.32
N SER A 29 -12.55 1.62 23.67
CA SER A 29 -11.74 0.44 23.98
C SER A 29 -10.97 -0.06 22.75
N LEU A 30 -11.61 -0.09 21.57
CA LEU A 30 -10.93 -0.43 20.33
C LEU A 30 -9.85 0.61 19.98
N ALA A 31 -10.19 1.91 20.03
CA ALA A 31 -9.25 2.98 19.71
C ALA A 31 -8.03 3.00 20.64
N PHE A 32 -8.20 2.67 21.92
CA PHE A 32 -7.09 2.56 22.88
C PHE A 32 -6.18 1.38 22.55
N ALA A 33 -6.75 0.21 22.23
CA ALA A 33 -5.97 -0.95 21.80
C ALA A 33 -5.19 -0.66 20.50
N GLU A 34 -5.81 0.04 19.55
CA GLU A 34 -5.15 0.52 18.33
C GLU A 34 -4.01 1.49 18.64
N GLN A 35 -4.19 2.42 19.57
CA GLN A 35 -3.12 3.34 19.98
C GLN A 35 -1.91 2.58 20.54
N LEU A 36 -2.13 1.63 21.46
CA LEU A 36 -1.05 0.80 22.01
C LEU A 36 -0.30 0.05 20.92
N TYR A 37 -1.03 -0.50 19.94
CA TYR A 37 -0.41 -1.18 18.80
C TYR A 37 0.45 -0.23 17.96
N GLN A 38 0.00 1.00 17.76
CA GLN A 38 0.76 2.02 17.03
C GLN A 38 2.03 2.45 17.75
N GLU A 39 2.00 2.45 19.08
CA GLU A 39 3.16 2.73 19.94
C GLU A 39 4.16 1.56 19.98
N GLY A 40 3.84 0.43 19.34
CA GLY A 40 4.66 -0.79 19.35
C GLY A 40 4.52 -1.61 20.64
N GLU A 41 3.52 -1.28 21.48
CA GLU A 41 3.23 -1.98 22.73
C GLU A 41 2.36 -3.21 22.46
N ASP A 42 2.84 -4.12 21.60
CA ASP A 42 2.05 -5.21 21.02
C ASP A 42 1.41 -6.14 22.06
N GLN A 43 2.09 -6.36 23.19
CA GLN A 43 1.57 -7.18 24.28
C GLN A 43 0.38 -6.53 24.99
N LEU A 44 0.47 -5.22 25.23
CA LEU A 44 -0.61 -4.45 25.85
C LEU A 44 -1.77 -4.28 24.86
N ALA A 45 -1.47 -4.00 23.60
CA ALA A 45 -2.46 -3.93 22.54
C ALA A 45 -3.24 -5.25 22.41
N LEU A 46 -2.55 -6.38 22.37
CA LEU A 46 -3.19 -7.71 22.32
C LEU A 46 -4.13 -7.94 23.51
N LEU A 47 -3.71 -7.54 24.70
CA LEU A 47 -4.53 -7.65 25.91
C LEU A 47 -5.79 -6.78 25.79
N GLU A 48 -5.65 -5.53 25.37
CA GLU A 48 -6.76 -4.59 25.23
C GLU A 48 -7.73 -4.96 24.09
N PHE A 49 -7.24 -5.47 22.96
CA PHE A 49 -8.10 -6.02 21.91
C PHE A 49 -8.92 -7.21 22.41
N LYS A 50 -8.29 -8.14 23.15
CA LYS A 50 -9.00 -9.28 23.76
C LYS A 50 -10.03 -8.80 24.78
N ARG A 51 -9.67 -7.80 25.59
CA ARG A 51 -10.57 -7.19 26.59
C ARG A 51 -11.76 -6.49 25.92
N CYS A 52 -11.54 -5.72 24.85
CA CYS A 52 -12.59 -5.05 24.07
C CYS A 52 -13.65 -6.06 23.60
N ALA A 53 -13.22 -7.14 22.95
CA ALA A 53 -14.10 -8.19 22.47
C ALA A 53 -14.81 -8.97 23.60
N TYR A 54 -14.16 -9.12 24.76
CA TYR A 54 -14.75 -9.81 25.91
C TYR A 54 -15.79 -8.96 26.64
N MET A 55 -15.52 -7.67 26.84
CA MET A 55 -16.39 -6.74 27.56
C MET A 55 -17.58 -6.28 26.70
N HIS A 56 -17.44 -6.29 25.38
CA HIS A 56 -18.45 -5.79 24.45
C HIS A 56 -18.79 -6.80 23.33
N PRO A 57 -19.15 -8.05 23.64
CA PRO A 57 -19.27 -9.13 22.64
C PRO A 57 -20.39 -8.94 21.61
N HIS A 58 -21.32 -8.00 21.83
CA HIS A 58 -22.40 -7.70 20.89
C HIS A 58 -22.18 -6.39 20.13
N SER A 59 -21.06 -5.70 20.36
CA SER A 59 -20.77 -4.45 19.66
C SER A 59 -20.25 -4.72 18.25
N PRO A 60 -20.43 -3.78 17.31
CA PRO A 60 -19.87 -3.88 15.97
C PRO A 60 -18.33 -3.88 15.93
N GLN A 61 -17.66 -3.44 17.01
CA GLN A 61 -16.20 -3.39 17.16
C GLN A 61 -15.59 -4.72 17.64
N ALA A 62 -16.35 -5.57 18.33
CA ALA A 62 -15.86 -6.85 18.82
C ALA A 62 -15.20 -7.75 17.75
N PRO A 63 -15.78 -7.94 16.54
CA PRO A 63 -15.12 -8.73 15.51
C PRO A 63 -13.82 -8.09 15.02
N GLU A 64 -13.74 -6.76 14.93
CA GLU A 64 -12.52 -6.04 14.56
C GLU A 64 -11.43 -6.20 15.63
N ALA A 65 -11.78 -6.09 16.91
CA ALA A 65 -10.84 -6.32 18.00
C ALA A 65 -10.28 -7.76 18.01
N LEU A 66 -11.13 -8.78 17.81
CA LEU A 66 -10.68 -10.17 17.70
C LEU A 66 -9.80 -10.41 16.47
N TYR A 67 -10.13 -9.78 15.35
CA TYR A 67 -9.32 -9.85 14.14
C TYR A 67 -7.93 -9.27 14.39
N CYS A 68 -7.83 -8.06 14.96
CA CYS A 68 -6.56 -7.42 15.31
C CYS A 68 -5.75 -8.27 16.30
N ALA A 69 -6.40 -8.86 17.32
CA ALA A 69 -5.75 -9.80 18.22
C ALA A 69 -5.16 -11.02 17.48
N GLY A 70 -5.89 -11.56 16.50
CA GLY A 70 -5.41 -12.64 15.64
C GLY A 70 -4.18 -12.26 14.82
N ILE A 71 -4.17 -11.05 14.24
CA ILE A 71 -3.02 -10.52 13.49
C ILE A 71 -1.81 -10.35 14.40
N ILE A 72 -1.95 -9.74 15.58
CA ILE A 72 -0.83 -9.59 16.53
C ILE A 72 -0.29 -10.95 16.98
N CYS A 73 -1.17 -11.93 17.21
CA CYS A 73 -0.74 -13.29 17.52
C CYS A 73 0.09 -13.91 16.39
N LEU A 74 -0.26 -13.62 15.13
CA LEU A 74 0.44 -14.13 13.96
C LEU A 74 1.80 -13.45 13.77
N THR A 75 1.87 -12.11 13.89
CA THR A 75 3.07 -11.33 13.56
C THR A 75 4.04 -11.22 14.72
N GLU A 76 3.56 -10.81 15.90
CA GLU A 76 4.43 -10.41 17.03
C GLU A 76 4.64 -11.54 18.04
N ARG A 77 3.67 -12.44 18.16
CA ARG A 77 3.79 -13.63 19.02
C ARG A 77 4.22 -14.86 18.26
N GLN A 78 4.19 -14.83 16.93
CA GLN A 78 4.50 -15.98 16.06
C GLN A 78 3.71 -17.23 16.47
N SER A 79 2.51 -17.02 17.05
CA SER A 79 1.69 -18.07 17.63
C SER A 79 0.53 -18.35 16.70
N PHE A 80 0.79 -19.22 15.73
CA PHE A 80 -0.19 -19.64 14.74
C PHE A 80 -1.48 -20.21 15.36
N PRO A 81 -1.43 -21.09 16.40
CA PRO A 81 -2.66 -21.60 17.02
C PRO A 81 -3.51 -20.49 17.66
N GLN A 82 -2.89 -19.48 18.27
CA GLN A 82 -3.63 -18.36 18.87
C GLN A 82 -4.23 -17.45 17.81
N ALA A 83 -3.50 -17.20 16.72
CA ALA A 83 -4.00 -16.43 15.58
C ALA A 83 -5.22 -17.11 14.96
N GLN A 84 -5.11 -18.41 14.68
CA GLN A 84 -6.21 -19.24 14.17
C GLN A 84 -7.42 -19.21 15.10
N ALA A 85 -7.21 -19.43 16.41
CA ALA A 85 -8.30 -19.43 17.38
C ALA A 85 -9.03 -18.07 17.42
N ALA A 86 -8.31 -16.95 17.36
CA ALA A 86 -8.93 -15.63 17.34
C ALA A 86 -9.72 -15.39 16.04
N LEU A 87 -9.16 -15.73 14.88
CA LEU A 87 -9.82 -15.59 13.58
C LEU A 87 -11.05 -16.50 13.44
N ASP A 88 -10.97 -17.75 13.92
CA ASP A 88 -12.09 -18.70 13.90
C ASP A 88 -13.25 -18.19 14.75
N ARG A 89 -12.95 -17.53 15.88
CA ARG A 89 -13.97 -16.85 16.67
C ARG A 89 -14.64 -15.72 15.89
N VAL A 90 -13.90 -14.90 15.14
CA VAL A 90 -14.51 -13.86 14.29
C VAL A 90 -15.50 -14.49 13.30
N VAL A 91 -15.08 -15.55 12.60
CA VAL A 91 -15.90 -16.21 11.57
C VAL A 91 -17.12 -16.90 12.18
N ARG A 92 -16.97 -17.55 13.33
CA ARG A 92 -18.03 -18.32 13.99
C ARG A 92 -19.01 -17.44 14.76
N GLU A 93 -18.52 -16.47 15.53
CA GLU A 93 -19.32 -15.64 16.42
C GLU A 93 -19.91 -14.42 15.68
N TYR A 94 -19.30 -13.96 14.59
CA TYR A 94 -19.71 -12.76 13.84
C TYR A 94 -19.81 -12.98 12.31
N PRO A 95 -20.48 -14.04 11.82
CA PRO A 95 -20.39 -14.50 10.44
C PRO A 95 -20.82 -13.46 9.38
N HIS A 96 -21.71 -12.53 9.75
CA HIS A 96 -22.23 -11.47 8.89
C HIS A 96 -21.50 -10.13 9.02
N SER A 97 -20.50 -10.02 9.90
CA SER A 97 -19.70 -8.81 10.02
C SER A 97 -18.80 -8.61 8.79
N PRO A 98 -18.52 -7.36 8.37
CA PRO A 98 -17.53 -7.10 7.32
C PRO A 98 -16.16 -7.70 7.64
N THR A 99 -15.79 -7.72 8.93
CA THR A 99 -14.53 -8.30 9.40
C THR A 99 -14.47 -9.82 9.26
N ALA A 100 -15.60 -10.53 9.30
CA ALA A 100 -15.60 -11.98 9.09
C ALA A 100 -15.19 -12.38 7.67
N ALA A 101 -15.46 -11.55 6.66
CA ALA A 101 -14.93 -11.77 5.31
C ALA A 101 -13.39 -11.72 5.31
N LYS A 102 -12.82 -10.66 5.91
CA LYS A 102 -11.36 -10.52 6.08
C LYS A 102 -10.76 -11.68 6.87
N ALA A 103 -11.40 -12.08 7.97
CA ALA A 103 -10.93 -13.20 8.78
C ALA A 103 -10.95 -14.52 7.99
N ARG A 104 -11.97 -14.76 7.16
CA ARG A 104 -12.03 -15.93 6.25
C ARG A 104 -10.90 -15.92 5.23
N GLU A 105 -10.59 -14.76 4.65
CA GLU A 105 -9.47 -14.61 3.70
C GLU A 105 -8.12 -14.90 4.36
N VAL A 106 -7.88 -14.33 5.55
CA VAL A 106 -6.65 -14.61 6.31
C VAL A 106 -6.59 -16.08 6.70
N ARG A 107 -7.70 -16.67 7.16
CA ARG A 107 -7.79 -18.11 7.46
C ARG A 107 -7.46 -18.98 6.25
N ALA A 108 -8.07 -18.69 5.10
CA ALA A 108 -7.81 -19.41 3.86
C ALA A 108 -6.33 -19.30 3.45
N PHE A 109 -5.72 -18.13 3.62
CA PHE A 109 -4.29 -17.95 3.38
C PHE A 109 -3.42 -18.76 4.35
N LEU A 110 -3.75 -18.73 5.64
CA LEU A 110 -3.05 -19.50 6.67
C LEU A 110 -3.13 -21.01 6.37
N ASP A 111 -4.31 -21.50 6.01
CA ASP A 111 -4.55 -22.92 5.71
C ASP A 111 -3.88 -23.33 4.39
N ALA A 112 -3.90 -22.47 3.37
CA ALA A 112 -3.22 -22.70 2.10
C ALA A 112 -1.70 -22.78 2.29
N GLY A 113 -1.13 -21.91 3.13
CA GLY A 113 0.28 -21.88 3.48
C GLY A 113 0.66 -22.76 4.68
N TYR A 114 -0.25 -23.59 5.21
CA TYR A 114 0.01 -24.43 6.39
C TYR A 114 0.87 -25.64 6.03
N ASP A 115 2.13 -25.37 5.70
CA ASP A 115 3.22 -26.32 5.74
C ASP A 115 4.21 -25.91 6.83
N HIS A 116 5.04 -26.87 7.26
CA HIS A 116 6.09 -26.63 8.27
C HIS A 116 5.57 -25.89 9.52
N ASP A 117 4.43 -26.35 10.05
CA ASP A 117 3.76 -25.80 11.25
C ASP A 117 3.38 -24.31 11.15
N GLY A 118 3.20 -23.78 9.93
CA GLY A 118 2.83 -22.39 9.68
C GLY A 118 4.01 -21.39 9.81
N GLN A 119 5.22 -21.88 10.05
CA GLN A 119 6.42 -21.05 10.16
C GLN A 119 6.72 -20.23 8.88
N PRO A 120 6.58 -20.79 7.66
CA PRO A 120 6.76 -20.02 6.44
C PRO A 120 5.75 -18.89 6.33
N VAL A 121 4.50 -19.11 6.75
CA VAL A 121 3.47 -18.06 6.72
C VAL A 121 3.84 -16.92 7.66
N ILE A 122 4.26 -17.22 8.88
CA ILE A 122 4.71 -16.21 9.85
C ILE A 122 5.88 -15.39 9.26
N ALA A 123 6.87 -16.07 8.69
CA ALA A 123 8.02 -15.40 8.08
C ALA A 123 7.61 -14.52 6.89
N PHE A 124 6.66 -14.98 6.08
CA PHE A 124 6.15 -14.24 4.92
C PHE A 124 5.39 -12.98 5.34
N VAL A 125 4.51 -13.09 6.33
CA VAL A 125 3.74 -11.94 6.85
C VAL A 125 4.66 -10.94 7.52
N ARG A 126 5.70 -11.39 8.24
CA ARG A 126 6.70 -10.49 8.82
C ARG A 126 7.47 -9.72 7.74
N ALA A 127 7.85 -10.39 6.65
CA ALA A 127 8.51 -9.76 5.51
C ALA A 127 7.60 -8.72 4.84
N GLN A 128 6.31 -9.03 4.67
CA GLN A 128 5.30 -8.07 4.20
C GLN A 128 5.14 -6.87 5.12
N ASN A 129 5.10 -7.08 6.44
CA ASN A 129 5.00 -5.97 7.40
C ASN A 129 6.24 -5.06 7.33
N ALA A 130 7.45 -5.64 7.22
CA ALA A 130 8.67 -4.86 7.00
C ALA A 130 8.62 -4.07 5.69
N GLU A 131 8.12 -4.68 4.60
CA GLU A 131 7.93 -4.02 3.31
C GLU A 131 6.96 -2.83 3.42
N ASN A 132 5.81 -3.02 4.08
CA ASN A 132 4.82 -1.96 4.30
C ASN A 132 5.35 -0.81 5.15
N ARG A 133 6.34 -1.07 6.01
CA ARG A 133 7.06 -0.05 6.78
C ARG A 133 8.22 0.58 5.99
N HIS A 134 8.34 0.29 4.69
CA HIS A 134 9.43 0.70 3.80
C HIS A 134 10.82 0.23 4.27
N ALA A 135 10.89 -0.76 5.15
CA ALA A 135 12.13 -1.39 5.59
C ALA A 135 12.59 -2.44 4.55
N TYR A 136 12.77 -2.01 3.30
CA TYR A 136 12.93 -2.90 2.14
C TYR A 136 14.11 -3.86 2.24
N ALA A 137 15.22 -3.44 2.85
CA ALA A 137 16.39 -4.29 3.03
C ALA A 137 16.09 -5.47 3.98
N ASP A 138 15.38 -5.19 5.08
CA ASP A 138 14.94 -6.22 6.03
C ASP A 138 13.87 -7.12 5.39
N ALA A 139 12.87 -6.53 4.73
CA ALA A 139 11.84 -7.28 4.02
C ALA A 139 12.43 -8.26 2.99
N ALA A 140 13.34 -7.79 2.14
CA ALA A 140 14.02 -8.64 1.15
C ALA A 140 14.80 -9.76 1.83
N ALA A 141 15.57 -9.46 2.89
CA ALA A 141 16.30 -10.48 3.63
C ALA A 141 15.37 -11.55 4.24
N GLN A 142 14.23 -11.15 4.77
CA GLN A 142 13.25 -12.06 5.37
C GLN A 142 12.57 -12.95 4.31
N TYR A 143 12.17 -12.40 3.17
CA TYR A 143 11.60 -13.15 2.07
C TYR A 143 12.59 -14.19 1.50
N LEU A 144 13.83 -13.76 1.23
CA LEU A 144 14.88 -14.64 0.70
C LEU A 144 15.25 -15.73 1.72
N GLY A 145 15.38 -15.37 3.00
CA GLY A 145 15.66 -16.31 4.08
C GLY A 145 14.55 -17.34 4.29
N LEU A 146 13.28 -16.98 4.06
CA LEU A 146 12.16 -17.93 4.05
C LEU A 146 12.34 -18.97 2.95
N ALA A 147 12.59 -18.52 1.71
CA ALA A 147 12.76 -19.40 0.57
C ALA A 147 13.98 -20.33 0.72
N GLU A 148 15.05 -19.86 1.36
CA GLU A 148 16.23 -20.65 1.67
C GLU A 148 15.97 -21.68 2.78
N LYS A 149 15.32 -21.27 3.87
CA LYS A 149 15.06 -22.13 5.04
C LYS A 149 14.01 -23.20 4.76
N TRP A 150 13.00 -22.89 3.96
CA TRP A 150 11.91 -23.80 3.62
C TRP A 150 11.70 -23.88 2.11
N PRO A 151 12.65 -24.46 1.35
CA PRO A 151 12.62 -24.43 -0.11
C PRO A 151 11.48 -25.23 -0.74
N SER A 152 10.85 -26.13 0.04
CA SER A 152 9.67 -26.91 -0.35
C SER A 152 8.35 -26.31 0.13
N ALA A 153 8.38 -25.20 0.90
CA ALA A 153 7.16 -24.54 1.31
C ALA A 153 6.42 -23.97 0.10
N LYS A 154 5.10 -23.99 0.12
CA LYS A 154 4.24 -23.38 -0.90
C LYS A 154 4.54 -21.89 -1.07
N LEU A 155 4.93 -21.22 0.01
CA LEU A 155 5.32 -19.80 0.01
C LEU A 155 6.78 -19.55 -0.38
N ALA A 156 7.60 -20.59 -0.59
CA ALA A 156 9.02 -20.41 -0.92
C ALA A 156 9.23 -19.67 -2.24
N VAL A 157 8.50 -20.06 -3.29
CA VAL A 157 8.61 -19.42 -4.61
C VAL A 157 8.05 -18.00 -4.57
N PRO A 158 6.82 -17.74 -4.06
CA PRO A 158 6.33 -16.37 -3.87
C PRO A 158 7.28 -15.48 -3.06
N ALA A 159 7.86 -16.00 -1.97
CA ALA A 159 8.80 -15.25 -1.15
C ALA A 159 10.07 -14.90 -1.93
N LEU A 160 10.66 -15.87 -2.63
CA LEU A 160 11.85 -15.63 -3.45
C LEU A 160 11.58 -14.54 -4.50
N LEU A 161 10.44 -14.60 -5.18
CA LEU A 161 10.05 -13.62 -6.19
C LEU A 161 9.84 -12.22 -5.59
N ALA A 162 9.13 -12.11 -4.46
CA ALA A 162 8.95 -10.85 -3.74
C ALA A 162 10.29 -10.24 -3.28
N GLY A 163 11.19 -11.05 -2.74
CA GLY A 163 12.55 -10.61 -2.36
C GLY A 163 13.35 -10.12 -3.56
N CYS A 164 13.28 -10.83 -4.70
CA CYS A 164 13.95 -10.42 -5.94
C CYS A 164 13.39 -9.11 -6.50
N ARG A 165 12.07 -8.91 -6.47
CA ARG A 165 11.44 -7.64 -6.85
C ARG A 165 12.02 -6.49 -6.03
N LEU A 166 12.02 -6.61 -4.69
CA LEU A 166 12.57 -5.56 -3.82
C LEU A 166 14.05 -5.29 -4.09
N GLN A 167 14.83 -6.33 -4.37
CA GLN A 167 16.23 -6.18 -4.77
C GLN A 167 16.38 -5.34 -6.05
N ILE A 168 15.52 -5.54 -7.04
CA ILE A 168 15.57 -4.82 -8.32
C ILE A 168 15.07 -3.38 -8.16
N GLU A 169 13.88 -3.21 -7.59
CA GLU A 169 13.13 -1.95 -7.63
C GLU A 169 13.59 -0.95 -6.55
N GLU A 170 13.81 -1.42 -5.32
CA GLU A 170 14.06 -0.55 -4.17
C GLU A 170 15.53 -0.50 -3.76
N LEU A 171 16.24 -1.63 -3.85
CA LEU A 171 17.59 -1.77 -3.28
C LEU A 171 18.72 -1.59 -4.29
N ARG A 172 18.42 -1.51 -5.60
CA ARG A 172 19.41 -1.45 -6.70
C ARG A 172 20.40 -2.63 -6.70
N GLN A 173 19.92 -3.80 -6.30
CA GLN A 173 20.66 -5.06 -6.20
C GLN A 173 20.26 -6.04 -7.32
N ALA A 174 20.16 -5.56 -8.56
CA ALA A 174 19.70 -6.36 -9.71
C ALA A 174 20.57 -7.62 -9.98
N GLU A 175 21.88 -7.56 -9.72
CA GLU A 175 22.79 -8.71 -9.85
C GLU A 175 22.46 -9.81 -8.84
N ALA A 176 22.19 -9.43 -7.59
CA ALA A 176 21.79 -10.38 -6.54
C ALA A 176 20.43 -11.01 -6.87
N ALA A 177 19.48 -10.20 -7.37
CA ALA A 177 18.19 -10.69 -7.82
C ALA A 177 18.33 -11.72 -8.94
N GLN A 178 19.12 -11.46 -9.99
CA GLN A 178 19.38 -12.45 -11.05
C GLN A 178 19.96 -13.75 -10.49
N LYS A 179 20.92 -13.66 -9.57
CA LYS A 179 21.53 -14.85 -8.96
C LYS A 179 20.49 -15.68 -8.21
N ASN A 180 19.57 -15.04 -7.50
CA ASN A 180 18.47 -15.70 -6.78
C ASN A 180 17.44 -16.30 -7.74
N LEU A 181 17.02 -15.57 -8.78
CA LEU A 181 16.09 -16.06 -9.80
C LEU A 181 16.63 -17.27 -10.57
N ARG A 182 17.95 -17.33 -10.81
CA ARG A 182 18.57 -18.51 -11.43
C ARG A 182 18.36 -19.80 -10.64
N GLN A 183 18.14 -19.74 -9.32
CA GLN A 183 17.85 -20.91 -8.49
C GLN A 183 16.49 -21.55 -8.81
N LEU A 184 15.61 -20.80 -9.48
CA LEU A 184 14.33 -21.30 -9.99
C LEU A 184 14.47 -22.02 -11.33
N SER A 185 15.60 -21.83 -12.04
CA SER A 185 15.88 -22.50 -13.32
C SER A 185 15.91 -24.02 -13.12
N GLY A 186 15.04 -24.73 -13.83
CA GLY A 186 14.95 -26.20 -13.75
C GLY A 186 13.98 -26.72 -12.68
N ARG A 187 13.40 -25.86 -11.84
CA ARG A 187 12.27 -26.24 -10.98
C ARG A 187 10.99 -26.27 -11.80
N ARG A 188 10.12 -27.25 -11.54
CA ARG A 188 8.76 -27.27 -12.13
C ARG A 188 7.89 -26.27 -11.36
N LEU A 189 7.77 -25.06 -11.90
CA LEU A 189 6.93 -24.00 -11.35
C LEU A 189 5.52 -24.06 -11.92
N ALA A 190 4.57 -23.50 -11.16
CA ALA A 190 3.28 -23.14 -11.73
C ALA A 190 3.47 -22.12 -12.87
N PRO A 191 2.64 -22.13 -13.92
CA PRO A 191 2.80 -21.23 -15.07
C PRO A 191 2.89 -19.75 -14.68
N GLU A 192 2.09 -19.32 -13.71
CA GLU A 192 2.07 -17.95 -13.19
C GLU A 192 3.43 -17.55 -12.58
N HIS A 193 3.95 -18.36 -11.66
CA HIS A 193 5.27 -18.12 -11.04
C HIS A 193 6.42 -18.22 -12.03
N ALA A 194 6.31 -19.06 -13.06
CA ALA A 194 7.31 -19.14 -14.13
C ALA A 194 7.34 -17.84 -14.96
N ALA A 195 6.17 -17.31 -15.29
CA ALA A 195 6.02 -16.03 -15.99
C ALA A 195 6.59 -14.87 -15.17
N GLU A 196 6.26 -14.84 -13.88
CA GLU A 196 6.73 -13.84 -12.93
C GLU A 196 8.26 -13.88 -12.76
N ALA A 197 8.84 -15.07 -12.60
CA ALA A 197 10.28 -15.24 -12.49
C ALA A 197 11.02 -14.71 -13.73
N LEU A 198 10.50 -15.03 -14.93
CA LEU A 198 11.07 -14.56 -16.19
C LEU A 198 10.91 -13.05 -16.37
N TYR A 199 9.79 -12.48 -15.91
CA TYR A 199 9.58 -11.04 -15.92
C TYR A 199 10.61 -10.33 -15.04
N TYR A 200 10.80 -10.77 -13.79
CA TYR A 200 11.80 -10.14 -12.91
C TYR A 200 13.24 -10.38 -13.39
N ASP A 201 13.54 -11.50 -14.04
CA ASP A 201 14.85 -11.74 -14.65
C ASP A 201 15.10 -10.77 -15.81
N ALA A 202 14.06 -10.51 -16.63
CA ALA A 202 14.10 -9.50 -17.68
C ALA A 202 14.24 -8.08 -17.13
N ARG A 203 13.53 -7.74 -16.03
CA ARG A 203 13.67 -6.45 -15.32
C ARG A 203 15.08 -6.25 -14.78
N ALA A 204 15.65 -7.27 -14.14
CA ALA A 204 17.03 -7.20 -13.66
C ALA A 204 18.01 -6.99 -14.83
N THR A 205 17.79 -7.68 -15.96
CA THR A 205 18.58 -7.49 -17.19
C THR A 205 18.45 -6.06 -17.73
N ASP A 206 17.25 -5.51 -17.79
CA ASP A 206 16.97 -4.12 -18.20
C ASP A 206 17.75 -3.11 -17.36
N VAL A 207 17.71 -3.27 -16.03
CA VAL A 207 18.45 -2.41 -15.09
C VAL A 207 19.97 -2.52 -15.32
N LEU A 208 20.50 -3.72 -15.52
CA LEU A 208 21.94 -3.96 -15.67
C LEU A 208 22.49 -3.52 -17.03
N SER A 209 21.74 -3.73 -18.12
CA SER A 209 22.16 -3.33 -19.46
C SER A 209 21.86 -1.86 -19.77
N GLY A 210 21.04 -1.20 -18.95
CA GLY A 210 20.49 0.12 -19.24
C GLY A 210 19.49 0.09 -20.40
N GLY A 211 18.76 -1.01 -20.56
CA GLY A 211 17.82 -1.27 -21.64
C GLY A 211 18.45 -1.80 -22.92
N GLY A 212 17.73 -1.62 -24.04
CA GLY A 212 18.19 -2.01 -25.37
C GLY A 212 17.79 -3.44 -25.77
N ARG A 213 18.54 -4.02 -26.72
CA ARG A 213 18.14 -5.28 -27.38
C ARG A 213 18.05 -6.45 -26.42
N GLU A 214 19.03 -6.59 -25.53
CA GLU A 214 19.10 -7.72 -24.59
C GLU A 214 17.91 -7.71 -23.62
N ALA A 215 17.63 -6.57 -23.00
CA ALA A 215 16.47 -6.37 -22.14
C ALA A 215 15.15 -6.67 -22.87
N ARG A 216 14.97 -6.12 -24.08
CA ARG A 216 13.78 -6.36 -24.92
C ARG A 216 13.59 -7.84 -25.24
N ASP A 217 14.66 -8.53 -25.62
CA ASP A 217 14.60 -9.94 -25.97
C ASP A 217 14.29 -10.81 -24.72
N ALA A 218 14.79 -10.42 -23.54
CA ALA A 218 14.43 -11.05 -22.27
C ALA A 218 12.94 -10.86 -21.93
N TYR A 219 12.38 -9.65 -22.08
CA TYR A 219 10.94 -9.43 -21.88
C TYR A 219 10.09 -10.22 -22.86
N ARG A 220 10.47 -10.28 -24.15
CA ARG A 220 9.76 -11.10 -25.15
C ARG A 220 9.79 -12.59 -24.80
N LYS A 221 10.89 -13.08 -24.22
CA LYS A 221 10.97 -14.45 -23.70
C LYS A 221 9.99 -14.67 -22.54
N ALA A 222 9.84 -13.71 -21.64
CA ALA A 222 8.83 -13.77 -20.58
C ALA A 222 7.40 -13.82 -21.14
N VAL A 223 7.08 -12.98 -22.13
CA VAL A 223 5.78 -13.01 -22.84
C VAL A 223 5.51 -14.37 -23.50
N ALA A 224 6.51 -14.93 -24.19
CA ALA A 224 6.36 -16.19 -24.90
C ALA A 224 6.15 -17.39 -23.97
N ALA A 225 6.66 -17.33 -22.74
CA ALA A 225 6.54 -18.43 -21.77
C ALA A 225 5.11 -18.59 -21.23
N ALA A 226 4.38 -17.49 -21.03
CA ALA A 226 2.99 -17.52 -20.57
C ALA A 226 2.22 -16.29 -21.08
N PRO A 227 1.72 -16.33 -22.33
CA PRO A 227 1.15 -15.15 -22.99
C PRO A 227 -0.06 -14.53 -22.28
N ASP A 228 -0.80 -15.36 -21.54
CA ASP A 228 -2.04 -14.98 -20.85
C ASP A 228 -1.80 -14.59 -19.38
N ALA A 229 -0.57 -14.70 -18.88
CA ALA A 229 -0.25 -14.33 -17.50
C ALA A 229 -0.26 -12.80 -17.34
N PRO A 230 -0.65 -12.25 -16.16
CA PRO A 230 -0.63 -10.82 -15.90
C PRO A 230 0.73 -10.16 -16.21
N TRP A 231 1.82 -10.87 -15.85
CA TRP A 231 3.20 -10.44 -16.09
C TRP A 231 3.58 -10.32 -17.57
N ALA A 232 2.91 -11.06 -18.46
CA ALA A 232 3.16 -10.98 -19.89
C ALA A 232 2.64 -9.68 -20.51
N ALA A 233 1.55 -9.11 -19.97
CA ALA A 233 1.08 -7.79 -20.40
C ALA A 233 2.13 -6.71 -20.09
N GLN A 234 2.62 -6.68 -18.85
CA GLN A 234 3.66 -5.74 -18.41
C GLN A 234 4.99 -5.96 -19.17
N ALA A 235 5.40 -7.21 -19.39
CA ALA A 235 6.59 -7.52 -20.17
C ALA A 235 6.47 -7.00 -21.62
N ARG A 236 5.29 -7.16 -22.23
CA ARG A 236 5.03 -6.71 -23.60
C ARG A 236 5.11 -5.19 -23.72
N GLU A 237 4.42 -4.49 -22.83
CA GLU A 237 4.46 -3.02 -22.75
C GLU A 237 5.90 -2.53 -22.64
N ARG A 238 6.67 -3.08 -21.71
CA ARG A 238 8.07 -2.68 -21.51
C ARG A 238 8.97 -2.99 -22.71
N ALA A 239 8.77 -4.14 -23.36
CA ALA A 239 9.49 -4.47 -24.59
C ALA A 239 9.18 -3.48 -25.73
N ASP A 240 7.94 -3.03 -25.86
CA ASP A 240 7.50 -2.08 -26.87
C ASP A 240 8.03 -0.66 -26.58
N GLU A 241 8.10 -0.25 -25.31
CA GLU A 241 8.76 1.01 -24.90
C GLU A 241 10.23 1.02 -25.32
N ILE A 242 10.97 -0.05 -25.01
CA ILE A 242 12.39 -0.16 -25.36
C ILE A 242 12.58 -0.10 -26.89
N GLU A 243 11.65 -0.67 -27.67
CA GLU A 243 11.68 -0.60 -29.13
C GLU A 243 11.39 0.82 -29.63
N LYS A 244 10.38 1.51 -29.07
CA LYS A 244 10.05 2.89 -29.40
C LYS A 244 11.21 3.82 -29.12
N ASP A 245 11.84 3.71 -27.95
CA ASP A 245 13.00 4.51 -27.56
C ASP A 245 14.16 4.36 -28.54
N ARG A 246 14.33 3.17 -29.11
CA ARG A 246 15.33 2.91 -30.17
C ARG A 246 14.94 3.54 -31.51
N MET A 247 13.66 3.55 -31.84
CA MET A 247 13.13 4.11 -33.10
C MET A 247 13.02 5.62 -33.10
N THR A 248 12.90 6.27 -31.94
CA THR A 248 13.10 7.71 -31.81
C THR A 248 14.60 7.98 -31.72
N PRO A 249 15.31 8.34 -32.81
CA PRO A 249 16.66 8.83 -32.68
C PRO A 249 16.59 9.99 -31.70
N ARG A 250 17.32 9.89 -30.57
CA ARG A 250 17.59 11.04 -29.71
C ARG A 250 18.08 12.12 -30.66
N ARG A 251 17.21 13.06 -31.03
CA ARG A 251 17.61 14.33 -31.60
C ARG A 251 18.53 14.88 -30.52
N ARG A 252 19.85 14.68 -30.69
CA ARG A 252 20.85 15.48 -29.99
C ARG A 252 20.35 16.88 -30.20
N ARG A 253 19.83 17.50 -29.14
CA ARG A 253 19.63 18.95 -29.12
C ARG A 253 21.03 19.52 -29.25
N VAL A 254 21.50 19.61 -30.49
CA VAL A 254 22.38 20.69 -30.87
C VAL A 254 21.53 21.91 -30.57
N PHE A 255 21.82 22.57 -29.45
CA PHE A 255 21.37 23.92 -29.16
C PHE A 255 21.96 24.83 -30.24
N GLY A 256 21.40 24.77 -31.45
CA GLY A 256 21.54 25.78 -32.48
C GLY A 256 20.27 26.60 -32.40
N GLY A 257 20.40 27.82 -31.89
CA GLY A 257 19.28 28.71 -31.65
C GLY A 257 18.50 28.97 -32.93
N ASP A 258 17.19 28.72 -32.88
CA ASP A 258 16.26 29.51 -33.69
C ASP A 258 14.92 29.61 -32.97
N ALA A 259 14.67 30.80 -32.45
CA ALA A 259 13.51 31.16 -31.65
C ALA A 259 12.26 31.25 -32.55
N ARG A 260 11.57 30.13 -32.76
CA ARG A 260 10.20 30.19 -33.30
C ARG A 260 9.25 30.57 -32.16
N ARG A 261 8.70 31.78 -32.29
CA ARG A 261 7.69 32.36 -31.40
C ARG A 261 6.51 31.41 -31.20
N PRO A 262 5.98 31.27 -29.97
CA PRO A 262 4.73 30.57 -29.73
C PRO A 262 3.57 31.28 -30.45
N PRO A 263 2.53 30.54 -30.89
CA PRO A 263 1.33 31.14 -31.47
C PRO A 263 0.64 32.05 -30.45
N PRO A 264 -0.04 33.12 -30.90
CA PRO A 264 -0.71 34.05 -30.01
C PRO A 264 -1.85 33.35 -29.24
N PRO A 265 -2.04 33.69 -27.96
CA PRO A 265 -3.12 33.14 -27.15
C PRO A 265 -4.48 33.51 -27.76
N ARG A 266 -5.39 32.54 -27.83
CA ARG A 266 -6.78 32.78 -28.20
C ARG A 266 -7.40 33.71 -27.17
N HIS A 267 -7.69 34.94 -27.57
CA HIS A 267 -8.47 35.90 -26.78
C HIS A 267 -9.89 35.36 -26.59
N GLY A 268 -10.40 35.37 -25.35
CA GLY A 268 -11.84 35.40 -25.20
C GLY A 268 -12.43 35.24 -23.81
N HIS A 269 -11.80 34.58 -22.84
CA HIS A 269 -12.27 34.60 -21.45
C HIS A 269 -11.06 34.43 -20.54
N ALA A 270 -10.74 35.44 -19.71
CA ALA A 270 -9.75 35.26 -18.66
C ALA A 270 -10.27 34.15 -17.74
N ALA A 271 -9.61 32.99 -17.74
CA ALA A 271 -9.97 31.90 -16.86
C ALA A 271 -10.00 32.45 -15.41
N PRO A 272 -11.05 32.15 -14.63
CA PRO A 272 -11.16 32.63 -13.27
C PRO A 272 -9.97 32.12 -12.44
N ALA A 273 -9.01 33.00 -12.18
CA ALA A 273 -7.81 32.65 -11.43
C ALA A 273 -8.11 32.75 -9.93
N PHE A 274 -7.91 31.67 -9.19
CA PHE A 274 -7.86 31.71 -7.73
C PHE A 274 -6.40 31.81 -7.26
N ALA A 275 -6.16 32.46 -6.13
CA ALA A 275 -4.82 32.58 -5.56
C ALA A 275 -4.45 31.27 -4.84
N ARG A 276 -3.33 30.64 -5.25
CA ARG A 276 -2.74 29.49 -4.56
C ARG A 276 -2.19 29.92 -3.20
N GLN A 277 -2.36 29.09 -2.18
CA GLN A 277 -1.76 29.30 -0.85
C GLN A 277 -0.34 28.76 -0.78
N TYR A 278 -0.03 27.71 -1.55
CA TYR A 278 1.25 27.02 -1.51
C TYR A 278 2.00 27.11 -2.83
N ASP A 279 3.33 27.08 -2.73
CA ASP A 279 4.24 27.01 -3.87
C ASP A 279 4.20 25.62 -4.54
N THR A 280 4.30 25.61 -5.87
CA THR A 280 4.48 24.44 -6.73
C THR A 280 5.51 23.42 -6.23
N GLN A 281 6.54 23.82 -5.50
CA GLN A 281 7.53 22.90 -4.93
C GLN A 281 6.94 21.91 -3.89
N HIS A 282 5.77 22.21 -3.31
CA HIS A 282 5.07 21.34 -2.37
C HIS A 282 4.08 20.37 -3.05
N VAL A 283 3.88 20.52 -4.36
CA VAL A 283 2.98 19.66 -5.14
C VAL A 283 3.60 18.27 -5.28
N ARG A 284 2.83 17.24 -4.94
CA ARG A 284 3.22 15.86 -5.17
C ARG A 284 2.70 15.38 -6.52
N PRO A 285 3.42 14.45 -7.19
CA PRO A 285 2.86 13.73 -8.32
C PRO A 285 1.53 13.07 -7.92
N PHE A 286 0.55 13.11 -8.81
CA PHE A 286 -0.76 12.51 -8.60
C PHE A 286 -1.29 11.88 -9.89
N ASN A 287 -2.13 10.86 -9.75
CA ASN A 287 -2.80 10.18 -10.84
C ASN A 287 -4.28 10.56 -10.87
N LEU A 288 -4.83 10.92 -12.04
CA LEU A 288 -6.27 11.08 -12.21
C LEU A 288 -6.93 9.69 -12.25
N LEU A 289 -7.85 9.44 -11.32
CA LEU A 289 -8.53 8.16 -11.18
C LEU A 289 -9.90 8.14 -11.83
N ALA A 290 -10.66 9.22 -11.66
CA ALA A 290 -12.01 9.36 -12.19
C ALA A 290 -12.39 10.84 -12.30
N GLU A 291 -13.24 11.15 -13.27
CA GLU A 291 -13.81 12.47 -13.48
C GLU A 291 -15.29 12.37 -13.88
N GLY A 292 -16.08 13.42 -13.64
CA GLY A 292 -17.48 13.48 -14.04
C GLY A 292 -18.31 14.43 -13.18
N TYR A 293 -19.63 14.48 -13.43
CA TYR A 293 -20.55 15.32 -12.66
C TYR A 293 -21.22 14.52 -11.54
N ASP A 294 -21.40 15.15 -10.37
CA ASP A 294 -22.28 14.61 -9.33
C ASP A 294 -23.75 15.00 -9.56
N GLU A 295 -24.65 14.52 -8.68
CA GLU A 295 -26.10 14.77 -8.77
C GLU A 295 -26.47 16.26 -8.75
N ASN A 296 -25.58 17.12 -8.23
CA ASN A 296 -25.76 18.57 -8.15
C ASN A 296 -25.04 19.32 -9.27
N LYS A 297 -24.62 18.63 -10.34
CA LYS A 297 -23.86 19.21 -11.47
C LYS A 297 -22.54 19.86 -11.05
N VAL A 298 -21.96 19.43 -9.92
CA VAL A 298 -20.59 19.78 -9.55
C VAL A 298 -19.66 18.86 -10.34
N TYR A 299 -18.69 19.41 -11.07
CA TYR A 299 -17.66 18.60 -11.70
C TYR A 299 -16.69 18.10 -10.64
N VAL A 300 -16.45 16.79 -10.61
CA VAL A 300 -15.64 16.12 -9.59
C VAL A 300 -14.49 15.39 -10.25
N GLU A 301 -13.26 15.77 -9.92
CA GLU A 301 -12.08 14.97 -10.19
C GLU A 301 -11.65 14.21 -8.93
N ARG A 302 -11.28 12.95 -9.10
CA ARG A 302 -10.70 12.11 -8.05
C ARG A 302 -9.28 11.78 -8.42
N ILE A 303 -8.35 12.12 -7.54
CA ILE A 303 -6.92 11.92 -7.75
C ILE A 303 -6.33 11.03 -6.67
N GLU A 304 -5.33 10.24 -7.05
CA GLU A 304 -4.48 9.51 -6.10
C GLU A 304 -3.17 10.26 -5.89
N ILE A 305 -2.77 10.42 -4.64
CA ILE A 305 -1.53 11.10 -4.25
C ILE A 305 -0.63 10.15 -3.46
N ALA A 306 0.65 10.50 -3.37
CA ALA A 306 1.62 9.72 -2.60
C ALA A 306 1.19 9.56 -1.13
N VAL A 307 1.32 8.34 -0.61
CA VAL A 307 0.91 7.96 0.75
C VAL A 307 1.66 8.73 1.85
N ASP A 308 2.85 9.27 1.56
CA ASP A 308 3.70 10.02 2.47
C ASP A 308 3.45 11.54 2.44
N ALA A 309 2.45 12.03 1.68
CA ALA A 309 2.18 13.45 1.55
C ALA A 309 1.75 14.08 2.90
N SER A 310 2.49 15.11 3.33
CA SER A 310 2.13 15.91 4.51
C SER A 310 0.83 16.70 4.28
N PRO A 311 0.11 17.15 5.33
CA PRO A 311 -1.11 17.93 5.17
C PRO A 311 -0.94 19.15 4.24
N GLU A 312 0.19 19.84 4.32
CA GLU A 312 0.53 20.97 3.47
C GLU A 312 0.70 20.55 2.01
N GLN A 313 1.34 19.40 1.79
CA GLN A 313 1.51 18.83 0.44
C GLN A 313 0.18 18.35 -0.14
N VAL A 314 -0.74 17.84 0.68
CA VAL A 314 -2.11 17.52 0.24
C VAL A 314 -2.82 18.78 -0.26
N VAL A 315 -2.75 19.89 0.51
CA VAL A 315 -3.36 21.17 0.08
C VAL A 315 -2.74 21.67 -1.22
N ALA A 316 -1.40 21.73 -1.29
CA ALA A 316 -0.70 22.17 -2.49
C ALA A 316 -1.07 21.32 -3.73
N THR A 317 -1.20 20.01 -3.56
CA THR A 317 -1.56 19.09 -4.65
C THR A 317 -3.02 19.25 -5.08
N LEU A 318 -3.95 19.47 -4.13
CA LEU A 318 -5.34 19.81 -4.41
C LEU A 318 -5.46 21.15 -5.16
N GLU A 319 -4.66 22.15 -4.79
CA GLU A 319 -4.58 23.43 -5.50
C GLU A 319 -4.09 23.29 -6.93
N ASP A 320 -3.07 22.45 -7.13
CA ASP A 320 -2.52 22.21 -8.46
C ASP A 320 -3.51 21.47 -9.38
N ALA A 321 -4.18 20.44 -8.86
CA ALA A 321 -5.21 19.72 -9.58
C ALA A 321 -6.41 20.63 -9.91
N LEU A 322 -6.90 21.41 -8.94
CA LEU A 322 -7.98 22.36 -9.17
C LEU A 322 -7.61 23.43 -10.21
N ALA A 323 -6.37 23.93 -10.19
CA ALA A 323 -5.91 24.91 -11.17
C ALA A 323 -5.92 24.33 -12.59
N LYS A 324 -5.43 23.10 -12.77
CA LYS A 324 -5.48 22.40 -14.07
C LYS A 324 -6.91 22.21 -14.56
N LEU A 325 -7.81 21.80 -13.67
CA LEU A 325 -9.24 21.66 -13.97
C LEU A 325 -9.88 23.00 -14.40
N VAL A 326 -9.46 24.12 -13.80
CA VAL A 326 -10.01 25.45 -14.14
C VAL A 326 -9.37 26.03 -15.42
N GLU A 327 -8.13 25.67 -15.75
CA GLU A 327 -7.46 26.03 -17.00
C GLU A 327 -8.08 25.33 -18.21
N GLU A 328 -8.50 24.08 -18.05
CA GLU A 328 -9.19 23.28 -19.06
C GLU A 328 -10.60 22.91 -18.58
N PRO A 329 -11.49 23.90 -18.42
CA PRO A 329 -12.78 23.69 -17.80
C PRO A 329 -13.67 22.78 -18.67
N PRO A 330 -14.32 21.76 -18.10
CA PRO A 330 -15.37 21.04 -18.80
C PRO A 330 -16.56 21.96 -19.10
N ASP A 331 -17.32 21.65 -20.15
CA ASP A 331 -18.40 22.51 -20.63
C ASP A 331 -19.42 22.83 -19.51
N ALA A 332 -19.53 24.12 -19.16
CA ALA A 332 -20.54 24.71 -18.29
C ALA A 332 -20.72 24.06 -16.90
N PHE A 333 -19.67 24.03 -16.06
CA PHE A 333 -19.80 23.66 -14.65
C PHE A 333 -20.12 24.86 -13.73
N GLU A 334 -20.97 24.64 -12.72
CA GLU A 334 -21.30 25.67 -11.70
C GLU A 334 -20.31 25.68 -10.54
N ALA A 335 -19.72 24.53 -10.24
CA ALA A 335 -18.72 24.33 -9.21
C ALA A 335 -17.77 23.19 -9.58
N ALA A 336 -16.54 23.25 -9.08
CA ALA A 336 -15.54 22.21 -9.21
C ALA A 336 -15.21 21.62 -7.83
N ARG A 337 -14.98 20.31 -7.78
CA ARG A 337 -14.51 19.58 -6.60
C ARG A 337 -13.35 18.67 -7.00
N VAL A 338 -12.27 18.72 -6.25
CA VAL A 338 -11.19 17.73 -6.36
C VAL A 338 -11.12 16.94 -5.06
N GLU A 339 -11.15 15.62 -5.16
CA GLU A 339 -11.02 14.68 -4.04
C GLU A 339 -9.69 13.94 -4.16
N ALA A 340 -8.79 14.13 -3.20
CA ALA A 340 -7.51 13.42 -3.15
C ALA A 340 -7.60 12.20 -2.23
N TYR A 341 -7.00 11.09 -2.68
CA TYR A 341 -6.93 9.83 -1.96
C TYR A 341 -5.48 9.35 -1.83
N TYR A 342 -5.13 8.80 -0.67
CA TYR A 342 -3.88 8.05 -0.51
C TYR A 342 -3.97 6.65 -1.12
N ASN A 343 -5.18 6.05 -1.06
CA ASN A 343 -5.52 4.80 -1.73
C ASN A 343 -7.02 4.80 -2.03
N PHE A 344 -7.37 4.88 -3.30
CA PHE A 344 -8.78 4.96 -3.69
C PHE A 344 -9.47 3.58 -3.69
N PRO A 345 -10.71 3.48 -3.17
CA PRO A 345 -11.58 4.54 -2.62
C PRO A 345 -11.56 4.67 -1.08
N ILE A 346 -10.54 4.11 -0.41
CA ILE A 346 -10.59 3.81 1.03
C ILE A 346 -10.10 4.96 1.90
N SER A 347 -8.99 5.56 1.52
CA SER A 347 -8.26 6.51 2.35
C SER A 347 -8.22 7.84 1.65
N ARG A 348 -9.12 8.73 2.05
CA ARG A 348 -9.24 10.08 1.50
C ARG A 348 -8.25 11.00 2.22
N ALA A 349 -7.41 11.68 1.47
CA ALA A 349 -6.44 12.65 1.96
C ALA A 349 -7.07 14.03 2.16
N GLY A 350 -7.93 14.47 1.25
CA GLY A 350 -8.61 15.74 1.38
C GLY A 350 -9.55 16.07 0.22
N ILE A 351 -10.26 17.18 0.36
CA ILE A 351 -11.18 17.71 -0.65
C ILE A 351 -10.92 19.20 -0.78
N VAL A 352 -10.96 19.71 -2.02
CA VAL A 352 -11.15 21.12 -2.30
C VAL A 352 -12.42 21.32 -3.12
N THR A 353 -13.25 22.29 -2.73
CA THR A 353 -14.41 22.73 -3.51
C THR A 353 -14.27 24.19 -3.88
N TRP A 354 -14.65 24.54 -5.10
CA TRP A 354 -14.52 25.90 -5.61
C TRP A 354 -15.67 26.27 -6.55
N LYS A 355 -16.05 27.55 -6.54
CA LYS A 355 -17.03 28.15 -7.44
C LYS A 355 -16.43 29.41 -8.07
N PRO A 356 -16.75 29.71 -9.34
CA PRO A 356 -16.33 30.97 -9.96
C PRO A 356 -16.68 32.19 -9.09
N GLY A 357 -15.66 32.97 -8.71
CA GLY A 357 -15.79 34.15 -7.86
C GLY A 357 -15.55 33.93 -6.36
N ASP A 358 -15.56 32.68 -5.90
CA ASP A 358 -15.32 32.32 -4.49
C ASP A 358 -13.87 31.92 -4.22
N LYS A 359 -13.47 31.94 -2.94
CA LYS A 359 -12.21 31.32 -2.50
C LYS A 359 -12.39 29.80 -2.39
N PRO A 360 -11.40 28.97 -2.78
CA PRO A 360 -11.47 27.54 -2.59
C PRO A 360 -11.61 27.17 -1.10
N ALA A 361 -12.46 26.18 -0.81
CA ALA A 361 -12.68 25.65 0.53
C ALA A 361 -12.09 24.25 0.66
N TYR A 362 -11.24 24.04 1.67
CA TYR A 362 -10.48 22.80 1.87
C TYR A 362 -10.98 22.02 3.08
N GLN A 363 -11.01 20.70 2.94
CA GLN A 363 -11.20 19.76 4.05
C GLN A 363 -10.07 18.73 3.99
N ILE A 364 -9.07 18.89 4.85
CA ILE A 364 -7.91 17.99 4.89
C ILE A 364 -8.11 16.97 6.00
N GLN A 365 -7.97 15.70 5.65
CA GLN A 365 -8.08 14.60 6.59
C GLN A 365 -6.67 14.23 7.05
N LYS A 366 -6.36 14.47 8.33
CA LYS A 366 -5.12 13.98 8.91
C LYS A 366 -5.15 12.46 8.88
N ARG A 367 -4.19 11.86 8.18
CA ARG A 367 -4.03 10.42 8.09
C ARG A 367 -3.88 9.84 9.49
N ARG A 368 -4.80 8.95 9.88
CA ARG A 368 -4.67 8.18 11.11
C ARG A 368 -3.92 6.90 10.80
N THR A 369 -3.22 6.32 11.76
CA THR A 369 -2.49 5.07 11.53
C THR A 369 -3.42 3.92 11.12
N GLN A 370 -4.70 3.97 11.50
CA GLN A 370 -5.73 3.05 11.01
C GLN A 370 -5.92 3.12 9.48
N ASP A 371 -5.77 4.31 8.88
CA ASP A 371 -5.84 4.50 7.43
C ASP A 371 -4.63 3.86 6.74
N VAL A 372 -3.44 3.95 7.37
CA VAL A 372 -2.21 3.27 6.89
C VAL A 372 -2.38 1.76 6.85
N LEU A 373 -2.99 1.18 7.90
CA LEU A 373 -3.26 -0.25 7.97
C LEU A 373 -4.32 -0.70 6.97
N LYS A 374 -5.39 0.08 6.78
CA LYS A 374 -6.41 -0.18 5.76
C LYS A 374 -5.83 -0.12 4.35
N ASP A 375 -4.98 0.88 4.08
CA ASP A 375 -4.28 1.03 2.81
C ASP A 375 -3.36 -0.16 2.53
N SER A 376 -2.61 -0.60 3.55
CA SER A 376 -1.72 -1.76 3.47
C SER A 376 -2.50 -3.04 3.16
N LEU A 377 -3.63 -3.25 3.83
CA LEU A 377 -4.48 -4.43 3.64
C LEU A 377 -5.14 -4.45 2.26
N PHE A 378 -5.53 -3.29 1.73
CA PHE A 378 -6.14 -3.21 0.41
C PHE A 378 -5.14 -3.36 -0.72
N ASN A 379 -3.91 -2.88 -0.54
CA ASN A 379 -2.82 -3.14 -1.50
C ASN A 379 -2.50 -4.64 -1.57
N ILE A 380 -2.57 -5.37 -0.45
CA ILE A 380 -2.46 -6.84 -0.41
C ILE A 380 -3.59 -7.52 -1.21
N LEU A 381 -4.80 -6.94 -1.23
CA LEU A 381 -5.92 -7.48 -1.99
C LEU A 381 -5.87 -7.15 -3.49
N LYS A 382 -5.39 -5.96 -3.88
CA LYS A 382 -5.24 -5.53 -5.29
C LYS A 382 -4.09 -6.24 -6.04
N SER A 383 -3.11 -6.76 -5.31
CA SER A 383 -1.91 -7.42 -5.86
C SER A 383 -2.09 -8.93 -6.12
N ARG A 384 -3.29 -9.46 -5.87
CA ARG A 384 -3.75 -10.77 -6.32
C ARG A 384 -4.74 -10.59 -7.45
#